data_AF-A0A812A0U3-F1
#
_entry.id   AF-A0A812A0U3-F1
#
_cell.length_a   1.000
_cell.length_b   1.000
_cell.length_c   1.000
_cell.angle_alpha   90.00
_cell.angle_beta   90.00
_cell.angle_gamma   90.00
#
_symmetry.space_group_name_H-M   'P 1'
#
loop_
_entity.id
_entity.type
_entity.pdbx_description
1 polymer ?
#
loop_
_entity_poly.entity_id
_entity_poly.type
_entity_poly.pdbx_seq_one_letter_code
_entity_poly.pdbx_strand_id
1 'polypeptide(L)'
;MKLINDVAYGRTEFARILGRGIRYACRYFEDVYGNKGKGKFSDFAHYASFGEGDGCIAQIRYRVLGAIIIPGVIPGKFHTDYSDTPQPPEELGKKSADRGVWEIVPENLGFCRFHRKWYEKHIENIFNDVFGEEINIYNHHRKLLQKVIVYNKKARNVLAPLETKRSIDAVKSYVMESDSADLGKWADKMRHEGDKAVEEYCEQARQSFNNAFTD
;
A
#
# COMPACT_ATOMS: atom_id res chain seq x y z
N MET A 1 -6.84 3.34 -28.05
CA MET A 1 -7.09 4.80 -27.93
C MET A 1 -8.55 5.17 -27.66
N LYS A 2 -9.54 4.61 -28.37
CA LYS A 2 -10.96 4.98 -28.19
C LYS A 2 -11.44 4.93 -26.72
N LEU A 3 -11.24 3.81 -26.02
CA LEU A 3 -11.65 3.67 -24.61
C LEU A 3 -11.00 4.71 -23.68
N ILE A 4 -9.70 5.01 -23.87
CA ILE A 4 -8.99 6.02 -23.09
C ILE A 4 -9.63 7.40 -23.28
N ASN A 5 -9.92 7.77 -24.53
CA ASN A 5 -10.60 9.03 -24.84
C ASN A 5 -12.03 9.04 -24.28
N ASP A 6 -12.75 7.92 -24.38
CA ASP A 6 -14.10 7.84 -23.86
C ASP A 6 -14.11 8.03 -22.34
N VAL A 7 -13.18 7.43 -21.59
CA VAL A 7 -13.01 7.61 -20.13
C VAL A 7 -12.58 9.04 -19.80
N ALA A 8 -11.54 9.56 -20.48
CA ALA A 8 -11.01 10.90 -20.23
C ALA A 8 -12.06 12.01 -20.45
N TYR A 9 -12.93 11.84 -21.43
CA TYR A 9 -13.96 12.83 -21.79
C TYR A 9 -15.39 12.41 -21.41
N GLY A 10 -15.56 11.31 -20.66
CA GLY A 10 -16.87 10.81 -20.23
C GLY A 10 -17.88 10.59 -21.37
N ARG A 11 -17.43 10.12 -22.54
CA ARG A 11 -18.24 10.11 -23.79
C ARG A 11 -19.36 9.09 -23.82
N THR A 12 -19.30 8.09 -22.95
CA THR A 12 -20.33 7.06 -22.81
C THR A 12 -20.72 6.91 -21.35
N GLU A 13 -21.88 6.33 -21.08
CA GLU A 13 -22.28 6.01 -19.71
C GLU A 13 -21.26 5.09 -19.02
N PHE A 14 -20.86 4.02 -19.70
CA PHE A 14 -19.82 3.10 -19.22
C PHE A 14 -18.53 3.83 -18.83
N ALA A 15 -18.08 4.76 -19.68
CA ALA A 15 -16.87 5.53 -19.44
C ALA A 15 -17.00 6.51 -18.26
N ARG A 16 -18.16 7.15 -18.09
CA ARG A 16 -18.44 8.02 -16.92
C ARG A 16 -18.42 7.22 -15.62
N ILE A 17 -18.97 6.01 -15.62
CA ILE A 17 -18.93 5.13 -14.45
C ILE A 17 -17.50 4.70 -14.13
N LEU A 18 -16.72 4.26 -15.12
CA LEU A 18 -15.29 3.96 -14.93
C LEU A 18 -14.50 5.16 -14.42
N GLY A 19 -14.80 6.36 -14.91
CA GLY A 19 -14.16 7.61 -14.50
C GLY A 19 -14.37 7.99 -13.03
N ARG A 20 -15.35 7.40 -12.35
CA ARG A 20 -15.57 7.58 -10.90
C ARG A 20 -14.64 6.73 -10.02
N GLY A 21 -13.81 5.89 -10.63
CA GLY A 21 -12.85 5.02 -9.92
C GLY A 21 -13.25 3.55 -9.98
N ILE A 22 -12.23 2.68 -9.95
CA ILE A 22 -12.39 1.24 -10.20
C ILE A 22 -13.26 0.55 -9.14
N ARG A 23 -13.14 0.93 -7.85
CA ARG A 23 -13.92 0.34 -6.75
C ARG A 23 -15.42 0.64 -6.91
N TYR A 24 -15.77 1.89 -7.21
CA TYR A 24 -17.16 2.27 -7.52
C TYR A 24 -17.69 1.54 -8.74
N ALA A 25 -16.92 1.56 -9.84
CA ALA A 25 -17.35 0.98 -11.10
C ALA A 25 -17.60 -0.53 -11.00
N CYS A 26 -16.76 -1.26 -10.26
CA CYS A 26 -16.99 -2.69 -10.01
C CYS A 26 -18.33 -2.95 -9.31
N ARG A 27 -18.67 -2.18 -8.27
CA ARG A 27 -19.95 -2.32 -7.55
C ARG A 27 -21.13 -1.99 -8.46
N TYR A 28 -21.06 -0.85 -9.15
CA TYR A 28 -22.12 -0.42 -10.07
C TYR A 28 -22.38 -1.46 -11.17
N PHE A 29 -21.33 -1.99 -11.81
CA PHE A 29 -21.50 -2.97 -12.87
C PHE A 29 -21.99 -4.32 -12.36
N GLU A 30 -21.60 -4.71 -11.14
CA GLU A 30 -22.17 -5.89 -10.49
C GLU A 30 -23.68 -5.70 -10.26
N ASP A 31 -24.12 -4.54 -9.76
CA ASP A 31 -25.53 -4.26 -9.51
C ASP A 31 -26.37 -4.24 -10.81
N VAL A 32 -25.82 -3.66 -11.88
CA VAL A 32 -26.55 -3.47 -13.15
C VAL A 32 -26.57 -4.74 -14.00
N TYR A 33 -25.44 -5.45 -14.11
CA TYR A 33 -25.30 -6.57 -15.04
C TYR A 33 -25.37 -7.94 -14.36
N GLY A 34 -25.23 -7.97 -13.03
CA GLY A 34 -25.05 -9.19 -12.26
C GLY A 34 -23.77 -9.92 -12.64
N ASN A 35 -23.55 -11.08 -12.01
CA ASN A 35 -22.44 -11.97 -12.34
C ASN A 35 -22.84 -13.18 -13.21
N LYS A 36 -24.14 -13.48 -13.41
CA LYS A 36 -24.64 -14.62 -14.21
C LYS A 36 -23.89 -15.94 -13.95
N GLY A 37 -23.46 -16.20 -12.72
CA GLY A 37 -22.67 -17.38 -12.35
C GLY A 37 -21.19 -17.34 -12.79
N LYS A 38 -20.70 -16.22 -13.28
CA LYS A 38 -19.26 -15.91 -13.45
C LYS A 38 -18.70 -15.26 -12.17
N GLY A 39 -17.41 -14.94 -12.18
CA GLY A 39 -16.78 -14.13 -11.12
C GLY A 39 -17.35 -12.70 -11.07
N LYS A 40 -17.27 -12.07 -9.90
CA LYS A 40 -17.69 -10.68 -9.67
C LYS A 40 -16.82 -9.71 -10.47
N PHE A 41 -17.32 -8.51 -10.77
CA PHE A 41 -16.50 -7.48 -11.42
C PHE A 41 -15.24 -7.12 -10.60
N SER A 42 -15.33 -7.16 -9.27
CA SER A 42 -14.20 -6.95 -8.36
C SER A 42 -13.14 -8.05 -8.44
N ASP A 43 -13.46 -9.24 -8.94
CA ASP A 43 -12.52 -10.35 -9.05
C ASP A 43 -11.46 -10.10 -10.14
N PHE A 44 -11.73 -9.18 -11.07
CA PHE A 44 -10.82 -8.77 -12.14
C PHE A 44 -10.07 -7.48 -11.82
N ALA A 45 -10.49 -6.75 -10.79
CA ALA A 45 -9.89 -5.50 -10.38
C ALA A 45 -8.67 -5.76 -9.49
N HIS A 46 -7.77 -4.78 -9.45
CA HIS A 46 -6.65 -4.78 -8.52
C HIS A 46 -6.46 -3.37 -7.98
N TYR A 47 -6.79 -3.21 -6.71
CA TYR A 47 -6.66 -1.96 -5.97
C TYR A 47 -6.52 -2.26 -4.48
N ALA A 48 -6.06 -1.25 -3.72
CA ALA A 48 -6.19 -1.25 -2.28
C ALA A 48 -7.40 -0.38 -1.89
N SER A 49 -8.31 -0.94 -1.10
CA SER A 49 -9.49 -0.24 -0.57
C SER A 49 -9.04 0.79 0.45
N PHE A 50 -9.46 2.04 0.33
CA PHE A 50 -8.97 3.11 1.20
C PHE A 50 -10.08 4.10 1.54
N GLY A 51 -10.23 4.42 2.82
CA GLY A 51 -11.28 5.28 3.32
C GLY A 51 -12.69 4.67 3.22
N GLU A 52 -13.68 5.50 3.54
CA GLU A 52 -15.10 5.14 3.45
C GLU A 52 -15.62 5.20 1.99
N GLY A 53 -16.76 4.55 1.73
CA GLY A 53 -17.42 4.54 0.43
C GLY A 53 -16.62 3.80 -0.65
N ASP A 54 -16.27 4.52 -1.72
CA ASP A 54 -15.66 3.97 -2.95
C ASP A 54 -14.19 4.37 -3.14
N GLY A 55 -13.56 4.92 -2.09
CA GLY A 55 -12.15 5.28 -2.14
C GLY A 55 -11.26 4.07 -2.41
N CYS A 56 -10.31 4.22 -3.33
CA CYS A 56 -9.32 3.19 -3.63
C CYS A 56 -8.01 3.82 -4.06
N ILE A 57 -6.93 3.08 -3.83
CA ILE A 57 -5.59 3.43 -4.28
C ILE A 57 -5.25 2.48 -5.41
N ALA A 58 -4.99 3.04 -6.59
CA ALA A 58 -4.32 2.31 -7.64
C ALA A 58 -2.91 1.97 -7.14
N GLN A 59 -2.54 0.69 -7.25
CA GLN A 59 -1.25 0.23 -6.78
C GLN A 59 -0.13 1.04 -7.43
N ILE A 60 0.92 1.33 -6.66
CA ILE A 60 2.18 1.82 -7.24
C ILE A 60 2.70 0.79 -8.25
N ARG A 61 3.64 1.19 -9.12
CA ARG A 61 4.17 0.28 -10.17
C ARG A 61 4.63 -1.07 -9.62
N TYR A 62 5.09 -1.11 -8.38
CA TYR A 62 5.52 -2.31 -7.68
C TYR A 62 4.29 -3.05 -7.12
N ARG A 63 4.07 -4.28 -7.61
CA ARG A 63 3.01 -5.17 -7.12
C ARG A 63 3.56 -6.17 -6.09
N VAL A 64 4.31 -5.68 -5.13
CA VAL A 64 4.98 -6.51 -4.11
C VAL A 64 4.22 -6.46 -2.77
N LEU A 65 4.53 -7.37 -1.84
CA LEU A 65 3.79 -7.53 -0.59
C LEU A 65 3.61 -6.23 0.19
N GLY A 66 4.69 -5.47 0.40
CA GLY A 66 4.61 -4.22 1.16
C GLY A 66 3.67 -3.21 0.48
N ALA A 67 3.77 -3.04 -0.84
CA ALA A 67 2.87 -2.17 -1.61
C ALA A 67 1.40 -2.60 -1.57
N ILE A 68 1.12 -3.90 -1.61
CA ILE A 68 -0.25 -4.43 -1.62
C ILE A 68 -0.90 -4.30 -0.24
N ILE A 69 -0.16 -4.63 0.82
CA ILE A 69 -0.68 -4.80 2.18
C ILE A 69 -0.58 -3.50 2.98
N ILE A 70 0.45 -2.71 2.71
CA ILE A 70 0.82 -1.46 3.38
C ILE A 70 1.16 -0.44 2.27
N PRO A 71 0.20 0.11 1.50
CA PRO A 71 0.49 0.98 0.36
C PRO A 71 1.10 2.36 0.72
N GLY A 72 1.60 2.51 1.95
CA GLY A 72 2.14 3.74 2.51
C GLY A 72 1.13 4.55 3.29
N VAL A 73 1.63 5.57 3.99
CA VAL A 73 0.81 6.50 4.78
C VAL A 73 0.23 7.63 3.94
N ILE A 74 0.89 8.00 2.84
CA ILE A 74 0.36 8.90 1.83
C ILE A 74 0.10 8.06 0.57
N PRO A 75 -1.17 7.86 0.20
CA PRO A 75 -1.54 7.09 -0.98
C PRO A 75 -0.77 7.50 -2.24
N GLY A 76 -0.29 6.51 -3.01
CA GLY A 76 0.44 6.75 -4.26
C GLY A 76 1.92 7.14 -4.08
N LYS A 77 2.42 7.17 -2.85
CA LYS A 77 3.84 7.36 -2.53
C LYS A 77 4.53 6.02 -2.22
N PHE A 78 5.85 6.05 -2.08
CA PHE A 78 6.69 4.86 -1.83
C PHE A 78 6.96 4.63 -0.34
N HIS A 79 6.05 5.02 0.55
CA HIS A 79 6.24 4.95 2.01
C HIS A 79 6.09 3.53 2.59
N THR A 80 6.65 2.53 1.93
CA THR A 80 6.52 1.11 2.27
C THR A 80 7.66 0.30 1.69
N ASP A 81 7.79 -0.96 2.10
CA ASP A 81 8.72 -1.87 1.47
C ASP A 81 8.23 -2.20 0.05
N TYR A 82 9.10 -1.96 -0.93
CA TYR A 82 8.87 -2.30 -2.33
C TYR A 82 9.89 -3.34 -2.84
N SER A 83 10.50 -4.11 -1.93
CA SER A 83 11.35 -5.24 -2.29
C SER A 83 10.51 -6.38 -2.86
N ASP A 84 11.10 -7.17 -3.75
CA ASP A 84 10.49 -8.38 -4.30
C ASP A 84 10.64 -9.60 -3.38
N THR A 85 11.37 -9.46 -2.28
CA THR A 85 11.69 -10.54 -1.36
C THR A 85 10.56 -10.71 -0.34
N PRO A 86 9.80 -11.81 -0.37
CA PRO A 86 8.73 -12.06 0.60
C PRO A 86 9.28 -12.09 2.04
N GLN A 87 8.53 -11.53 2.99
CA GLN A 87 8.90 -11.47 4.40
C GLN A 87 7.77 -12.01 5.26
N PRO A 88 8.03 -12.56 6.46
CA PRO A 88 6.98 -12.77 7.47
C PRO A 88 6.25 -11.45 7.78
N PRO A 89 4.97 -11.49 8.22
CA PRO A 89 4.15 -10.29 8.31
C PRO A 89 4.73 -9.25 9.29
N GLU A 90 5.26 -9.70 10.43
CA GLU A 90 5.88 -8.80 11.40
C GLU A 90 7.09 -8.07 10.82
N GLU A 91 7.97 -8.78 10.12
CA GLU A 91 9.17 -8.21 9.48
C GLU A 91 8.80 -7.29 8.31
N LEU A 92 7.78 -7.66 7.52
CA LEU A 92 7.24 -6.82 6.46
C LEU A 92 6.78 -5.47 7.02
N GLY A 93 6.06 -5.48 8.15
CA GLY A 93 5.61 -4.27 8.83
C GLY A 93 6.75 -3.38 9.30
N LYS A 94 7.78 -3.96 9.95
CA LYS A 94 8.97 -3.24 10.42
C LYS A 94 9.75 -2.59 9.27
N LYS A 95 10.04 -3.36 8.23
CA LYS A 95 10.73 -2.87 7.02
C LYS A 95 9.95 -1.78 6.32
N SER A 96 8.63 -1.94 6.20
CA SER A 96 7.77 -0.94 5.58
C SER A 96 7.73 0.36 6.39
N ALA A 97 7.71 0.26 7.72
CA ALA A 97 7.72 1.42 8.61
C ALA A 97 9.04 2.19 8.53
N ASP A 98 10.18 1.49 8.66
CA ASP A 98 11.50 2.10 8.51
C ASP A 98 11.64 2.76 7.14
N ARG A 99 11.23 2.05 6.08
CA ARG A 99 11.32 2.62 4.74
C ARG A 99 10.42 3.83 4.57
N GLY A 100 9.22 3.80 5.15
CA GLY A 100 8.29 4.94 5.19
C GLY A 100 8.91 6.20 5.77
N VAL A 101 9.67 6.08 6.87
CA VAL A 101 10.39 7.22 7.49
C VAL A 101 11.40 7.82 6.52
N TRP A 102 12.21 6.99 5.89
CA TRP A 102 13.25 7.47 4.99
C TRP A 102 12.74 7.98 3.65
N GLU A 103 11.60 7.49 3.16
CA GLU A 103 11.01 7.96 1.91
C GLU A 103 10.25 9.29 2.09
N ILE A 104 9.83 9.66 3.31
CA ILE A 104 9.29 11.02 3.57
C ILE A 104 10.39 12.08 3.72
N VAL A 105 11.62 11.70 4.11
CA VAL A 105 12.77 12.62 4.21
C VAL A 105 13.00 13.42 2.92
N PRO A 106 13.22 12.80 1.74
CA PRO A 106 13.48 13.55 0.52
C PRO A 106 12.26 14.35 0.04
N GLU A 107 11.04 13.88 0.35
CA GLU A 107 9.83 14.61 0.02
C GLU A 107 9.68 15.89 0.84
N ASN A 108 10.09 15.85 2.11
CA ASN A 108 10.06 17.01 3.00
C ASN A 108 11.24 17.95 2.76
N LEU A 109 12.42 17.42 2.42
CA LEU A 109 13.66 18.20 2.24
C LEU A 109 13.93 18.60 0.78
N GLY A 110 13.07 18.19 -0.17
CA GLY A 110 13.20 18.56 -1.58
C GLY A 110 14.28 17.79 -2.36
N PHE A 111 14.67 16.59 -1.90
CA PHE A 111 15.61 15.74 -2.62
C PHE A 111 14.90 14.82 -3.63
N CYS A 112 15.55 14.58 -4.77
CA CYS A 112 15.07 13.57 -5.68
C CYS A 112 15.36 12.17 -5.10
N ARG A 113 14.31 11.33 -4.95
CA ARG A 113 14.41 9.97 -4.38
C ARG A 113 15.44 9.07 -5.07
N PHE A 114 15.81 9.35 -6.32
CA PHE A 114 16.82 8.57 -7.04
C PHE A 114 18.22 8.67 -6.43
N HIS A 115 18.45 9.65 -5.53
CA HIS A 115 19.70 9.81 -4.78
C HIS A 115 19.69 9.14 -3.40
N ARG A 116 18.70 8.31 -3.06
CA ARG A 116 18.51 7.79 -1.70
C ARG A 116 19.70 7.08 -1.06
N LYS A 117 20.41 6.24 -1.81
CA LYS A 117 21.61 5.55 -1.29
C LYS A 117 22.75 6.51 -0.93
N TRP A 118 22.71 7.73 -1.47
CA TRP A 118 23.66 8.79 -1.20
C TRP A 118 23.15 9.72 -0.10
N TYR A 119 21.96 10.32 -0.25
CA TYR A 119 21.50 11.32 0.71
C TYR A 119 21.23 10.71 2.09
N GLU A 120 20.73 9.48 2.19
CA GLU A 120 20.39 8.86 3.50
C GLU A 120 21.62 8.80 4.44
N LYS A 121 22.84 8.76 3.88
CA LYS A 121 24.09 8.69 4.65
C LYS A 121 24.63 10.04 5.10
N HIS A 122 24.19 11.13 4.46
CA HIS A 122 24.83 12.43 4.57
C HIS A 122 23.87 13.56 4.95
N ILE A 123 22.56 13.35 4.77
CA ILE A 123 21.56 14.41 4.88
C ILE A 123 21.49 15.03 6.27
N GLU A 124 21.72 14.24 7.33
CA GLU A 124 21.74 14.74 8.70
C GLU A 124 22.89 15.74 8.91
N ASN A 125 24.12 15.34 8.57
CA ASN A 125 25.28 16.22 8.67
C ASN A 125 25.11 17.46 7.79
N ILE A 126 24.69 17.29 6.53
CA ILE A 126 24.47 18.42 5.61
C ILE A 126 23.45 19.41 6.19
N PHE A 127 22.33 18.91 6.71
CA PHE A 127 21.29 19.78 7.26
C PHE A 127 21.78 20.53 8.50
N ASN A 128 22.45 19.81 9.42
CA ASN A 128 23.00 20.38 10.63
C ASN A 128 24.09 21.43 10.34
N ASP A 129 24.99 21.16 9.39
CA ASP A 129 26.05 22.08 8.97
C ASP A 129 25.50 23.34 8.28
N VAL A 130 24.48 23.20 7.42
CA VAL A 130 23.92 24.32 6.64
C VAL A 130 23.06 25.22 7.50
N PHE A 131 22.27 24.66 8.41
CA PHE A 131 21.30 25.42 9.22
C PHE A 131 21.80 25.74 10.63
N GLY A 132 22.93 25.17 11.06
CA GLY A 132 23.46 25.36 12.42
C GLY A 132 22.58 24.73 13.50
N GLU A 133 21.89 23.63 13.16
CA GLU A 133 20.95 22.91 14.01
C GLU A 133 21.50 21.53 14.38
N GLU A 134 20.98 20.91 15.44
CA GLU A 134 21.30 19.51 15.80
C GLU A 134 20.04 18.64 15.72
N ILE A 135 19.60 18.36 14.49
CA ILE A 135 18.39 17.58 14.24
C ILE A 135 18.77 16.14 13.91
N ASN A 136 18.21 15.19 14.65
CA ASN A 136 18.18 13.80 14.21
C ASN A 136 17.12 13.65 13.10
N ILE A 137 17.56 13.54 11.85
CA ILE A 137 16.69 13.55 10.66
C ILE A 137 15.70 12.39 10.71
N TYR A 138 16.15 11.20 11.09
CA TYR A 138 15.28 10.03 11.18
C TYR A 138 14.13 10.25 12.17
N ASN A 139 14.44 10.62 13.41
CA ASN A 139 13.45 10.82 14.46
C ASN A 139 12.52 12.00 14.18
N HIS A 140 13.05 13.09 13.60
CA HIS A 140 12.25 14.21 13.16
C HIS A 140 11.18 13.77 12.15
N HIS A 141 11.57 13.00 11.13
CA HIS A 141 10.65 12.54 10.09
C HIS A 141 9.77 11.37 10.54
N ARG A 142 10.22 10.54 11.49
CA ARG A 142 9.37 9.54 12.16
C ARG A 142 8.20 10.22 12.88
N LYS A 143 8.44 11.29 13.62
CA LYS A 143 7.40 12.10 14.27
C LYS A 143 6.46 12.76 13.25
N LEU A 144 6.99 13.23 12.12
CA LEU A 144 6.16 13.75 11.02
C LEU A 144 5.23 12.66 10.47
N LEU A 145 5.76 11.48 10.17
CA LEU A 145 4.98 10.35 9.66
C LEU A 145 3.90 9.91 10.65
N GLN A 146 4.24 9.86 11.94
CA GLN A 146 3.29 9.57 13.02
C GLN A 146 2.12 10.57 13.04
N LYS A 147 2.37 11.88 12.88
CA LYS A 147 1.31 12.89 12.78
C LYS A 147 0.39 12.63 11.58
N VAL A 148 0.95 12.24 10.43
CA VAL A 148 0.17 11.88 9.23
C VAL A 148 -0.70 10.64 9.49
N ILE A 149 -0.15 9.60 10.13
CA ILE A 149 -0.91 8.40 10.51
C ILE A 149 -2.07 8.75 11.44
N VAL A 150 -1.84 9.56 12.46
CA VAL A 150 -2.88 10.02 13.40
C VAL A 150 -3.96 10.82 12.67
N TYR A 151 -3.56 11.71 11.75
CA TYR A 151 -4.49 12.47 10.93
C TYR A 151 -5.36 11.56 10.06
N ASN A 152 -4.76 10.60 9.35
CA ASN A 152 -5.47 9.65 8.51
C ASN A 152 -6.50 8.84 9.29
N LYS A 153 -6.15 8.38 10.50
CA LYS A 153 -7.08 7.70 11.42
C LYS A 153 -8.27 8.61 11.79
N LYS A 154 -8.02 9.86 12.17
CA LYS A 154 -9.08 10.85 12.50
C LYS A 154 -9.99 11.15 11.31
N ALA A 155 -9.41 11.25 10.11
CA ALA A 155 -10.14 11.50 8.88
C ALA A 155 -10.85 10.26 8.32
N ARG A 156 -10.73 9.09 8.98
CA ARG A 156 -11.19 7.78 8.50
C ARG A 156 -10.64 7.43 7.11
N ASN A 157 -9.52 8.02 6.75
CA ASN A 157 -8.76 7.77 5.53
C ASN A 157 -7.71 6.70 5.82
N VAL A 158 -8.18 5.49 6.11
CA VAL A 158 -7.34 4.35 6.43
C VAL A 158 -7.55 3.23 5.42
N LEU A 159 -6.55 2.37 5.32
CA LEU A 159 -6.64 1.18 4.49
C LEU A 159 -7.70 0.23 5.02
N ALA A 160 -8.57 -0.26 4.14
CA ALA A 160 -9.55 -1.30 4.45
C ALA A 160 -8.99 -2.70 4.08
N PRO A 161 -9.63 -3.79 4.53
CA PRO A 161 -9.31 -5.14 4.09
C PRO A 161 -9.26 -5.27 2.56
N LEU A 162 -8.48 -6.23 2.08
CA LEU A 162 -8.37 -6.49 0.65
C LEU A 162 -9.73 -6.98 0.11
N GLU A 163 -10.31 -6.26 -0.85
CA GLU A 163 -11.62 -6.60 -1.42
C GLU A 163 -11.52 -7.43 -2.70
N THR A 164 -10.40 -7.33 -3.42
CA THR A 164 -10.28 -7.93 -4.75
C THR A 164 -9.60 -9.29 -4.70
N LYS A 165 -10.16 -10.25 -5.44
CA LYS A 165 -9.56 -11.57 -5.61
C LYS A 165 -8.11 -11.49 -6.08
N ARG A 166 -7.80 -10.58 -7.01
CA ARG A 166 -6.41 -10.41 -7.50
C ARG A 166 -5.43 -9.94 -6.42
N SER A 167 -5.85 -9.02 -5.54
CA SER A 167 -4.96 -8.59 -4.45
C SER A 167 -4.72 -9.73 -3.45
N ILE A 168 -5.77 -10.51 -3.13
CA ILE A 168 -5.65 -11.68 -2.24
C ILE A 168 -4.77 -12.76 -2.87
N ASP A 169 -5.05 -13.14 -4.12
CA ASP A 169 -4.28 -14.15 -4.85
C ASP A 169 -2.81 -13.71 -5.02
N ALA A 170 -2.55 -12.42 -5.24
CA ALA A 170 -1.18 -11.91 -5.30
C ALA A 170 -0.43 -12.13 -3.97
N VAL A 171 -1.05 -11.83 -2.82
CA VAL A 171 -0.45 -12.09 -1.51
C VAL A 171 -0.18 -13.59 -1.33
N LYS A 172 -1.12 -14.46 -1.70
CA LYS A 172 -0.94 -15.92 -1.64
C LYS A 172 0.24 -16.37 -2.49
N SER A 173 0.32 -15.93 -3.74
CA SER A 173 1.43 -16.28 -4.64
C SER A 173 2.77 -15.91 -4.02
N TYR A 174 2.94 -14.68 -3.54
CA TYR A 174 4.20 -14.26 -2.92
C TYR A 174 4.60 -15.10 -1.71
N VAL A 175 3.64 -15.50 -0.88
CA VAL A 175 3.90 -16.29 0.33
C VAL A 175 4.17 -17.76 -0.03
N MET A 176 3.38 -18.34 -0.94
CA MET A 176 3.45 -19.76 -1.28
C MET A 176 4.60 -20.11 -2.23
N GLU A 177 5.03 -19.17 -3.07
CA GLU A 177 6.16 -19.34 -3.99
C GLU A 177 7.51 -19.00 -3.31
N SER A 178 7.48 -18.55 -2.06
CA SER A 178 8.71 -18.26 -1.31
C SER A 178 9.34 -19.54 -0.77
N ASP A 179 10.64 -19.70 -1.02
CA ASP A 179 11.47 -20.75 -0.40
C ASP A 179 11.90 -20.39 1.05
N SER A 180 11.41 -19.28 1.60
CA SER A 180 11.73 -18.86 2.96
C SER A 180 11.13 -19.83 3.99
N ALA A 181 12.00 -20.42 4.83
CA ALA A 181 11.58 -21.25 5.94
C ALA A 181 10.60 -20.53 6.89
N ASP A 182 10.78 -19.22 7.09
CA ASP A 182 9.93 -18.41 7.96
C ASP A 182 8.52 -18.21 7.39
N LEU A 183 8.37 -18.30 6.06
CA LEU A 183 7.07 -18.24 5.38
C LEU A 183 6.40 -19.60 5.20
N GLY A 184 7.12 -20.71 5.39
CA GLY A 184 6.58 -22.06 5.23
C GLY A 184 5.30 -22.29 6.04
N LYS A 185 5.27 -21.85 7.30
CA LYS A 185 4.06 -21.93 8.17
C LYS A 185 2.88 -21.13 7.63
N TRP A 186 3.14 -19.94 7.07
CA TRP A 186 2.10 -19.12 6.45
C TRP A 186 1.61 -19.73 5.15
N ALA A 187 2.49 -20.31 4.35
CA ALA A 187 2.12 -21.03 3.14
C ALA A 187 1.22 -22.24 3.45
N ASP A 188 1.57 -23.04 4.47
CA ASP A 188 0.73 -24.14 4.94
C ASP A 188 -0.63 -23.64 5.44
N LYS A 189 -0.63 -22.59 6.26
CA LYS A 189 -1.86 -21.98 6.76
C LYS A 189 -2.75 -21.48 5.62
N MET A 190 -2.17 -20.82 4.61
CA MET A 190 -2.91 -20.36 3.43
C MET A 190 -3.45 -21.50 2.56
N ARG A 191 -2.76 -22.65 2.50
CA ARG A 191 -3.27 -23.86 1.83
C ARG A 191 -4.50 -24.43 2.53
N HIS A 192 -4.54 -24.41 3.86
CA HIS A 192 -5.63 -25.00 4.64
C HIS A 192 -6.79 -24.04 4.89
N GLU A 193 -6.51 -22.77 5.19
CA GLU A 193 -7.51 -21.78 5.62
C GLU A 193 -7.88 -20.77 4.53
N GLY A 194 -7.15 -20.73 3.41
CA GLY A 194 -7.47 -19.89 2.26
C GLY A 194 -7.39 -18.38 2.57
N ASP A 195 -8.46 -17.65 2.24
CA ASP A 195 -8.51 -16.18 2.32
C ASP A 195 -8.41 -15.68 3.78
N LYS A 196 -8.87 -16.46 4.76
CA LYS A 196 -8.77 -16.11 6.19
C LYS A 196 -7.32 -15.96 6.65
N ALA A 197 -6.43 -16.85 6.20
CA ALA A 197 -5.01 -16.75 6.50
C ALA A 197 -4.37 -15.53 5.83
N VAL A 198 -4.86 -15.11 4.66
CA VAL A 198 -4.39 -13.89 3.99
C VAL A 198 -4.82 -12.65 4.76
N GLU A 199 -6.07 -12.59 5.23
CA GLU A 199 -6.56 -11.50 6.06
C GLU A 199 -5.74 -11.36 7.34
N GLU A 200 -5.46 -12.47 8.02
CA GLU A 200 -4.64 -12.48 9.24
C GLU A 200 -3.20 -12.04 8.96
N TYR A 201 -2.58 -12.55 7.90
CA TYR A 201 -1.23 -12.12 7.48
C TYR A 201 -1.19 -10.61 7.24
N CYS A 202 -2.19 -10.08 6.52
CA CYS A 202 -2.28 -8.65 6.23
C CYS A 202 -2.45 -7.83 7.51
N GLU A 203 -3.30 -8.28 8.43
CA GLU A 203 -3.54 -7.59 9.69
C GLU A 203 -2.29 -7.56 10.57
N GLN A 204 -1.59 -8.69 10.71
CA GLN A 204 -0.33 -8.74 11.46
C GLN A 204 0.73 -7.80 10.88
N ALA A 205 0.85 -7.73 9.54
CA ALA A 205 1.80 -6.83 8.91
C ALA A 205 1.46 -5.35 9.14
N ARG A 206 0.18 -5.00 9.03
CA ARG A 206 -0.32 -3.63 9.30
C ARG A 206 -0.19 -3.27 10.78
N GLN A 207 -0.43 -4.21 11.68
CA GLN A 207 -0.24 -4.00 13.11
C GLN A 207 1.23 -3.73 13.42
N SER A 208 2.14 -4.56 12.91
CA SER A 208 3.59 -4.36 13.05
C SER A 208 4.04 -3.00 12.52
N PHE A 209 3.56 -2.59 11.33
CA PHE A 209 3.83 -1.25 10.78
C PHE A 209 3.38 -0.13 11.73
N ASN A 210 2.15 -0.21 12.26
CA ASN A 210 1.61 0.82 13.15
C ASN A 210 2.35 0.90 14.49
N ASN A 211 2.82 -0.23 15.02
CA ASN A 211 3.56 -0.29 16.28
C ASN A 211 4.89 0.47 16.21
N ALA A 212 5.48 0.68 15.02
CA ALA A 212 6.67 1.51 14.87
C ALA A 212 6.42 3.01 15.16
N PHE A 213 5.15 3.42 15.20
CA PHE A 213 4.71 4.81 15.39
C PHE A 213 3.83 5.01 16.63
N THR A 214 3.78 4.03 17.53
CA THR A 214 3.28 4.24 18.89
C THR A 214 4.41 4.83 19.74
N ASP A 215 4.08 5.82 20.57
CA ASP A 215 5.02 6.51 21.46
C ASP A 215 5.66 5.55 22.47
#